data_AF-A0A7V9FQC3-F1
#
_entry.id   AF-A0A7V9FQC3-F1
#
_cell.length_a   1.000
_cell.length_b   1.000
_cell.length_c   1.000
_cell.angle_alpha   90.00
_cell.angle_beta   90.00
_cell.angle_gamma   90.00
#
_symmetry.space_group_name_H-M   'P 1'
#
loop_
_entity.id
_entity.type
_entity.pdbx_description
1 polymer ?
#
loop_
_entity_poly.entity_id
_entity_poly.type
_entity_poly.pdbx_seq_one_letter_code
_entity_poly.pdbx_strand_id
1 'polypeptide(L)'
;MKRPETQYAWNGDVSLAYQVVGNPATDLLYLQGYCSNVDMNWESVHLAHFLRGLARHARLIVTDRRGWGCSERFTPGYVPDVDVLTDDILAVMSAVRSEQASILATYESAIVASLFAAVYPDRTRSLILVDPQVTYLPTDETPWMPSLPRWQKQIEAVRDTWGTADWWDSPPREEGEWFSRYARSSVTPGGLAAELSSYLETDVRAVLPSIQVPTLVLVDTDSFYEVLPETGHFVASKIPGARVVEHSSRGGHHFHWYARADAIVDEAGRFLAKIREEEASFDRVLATVLFTDIVGSTERAAALGDRRWRELVEQHHSTVRTLLVRYRGVEMDTAGDGFFASFEGPARAVRCATEIIDALRPLGIEVRAGLHTGEMERVDGKVGGLAVNIGARVAAMAAPSEVLVSQTVKDLMVGSDLAFADRGCHELKGVPGRWTMYAVVRP
;
A
#
# COMPACT_ATOMS: atom_id res chain seq x y z
N MET A 1 -20.26 -1.06 28.09
CA MET A 1 -20.24 -0.08 26.98
C MET A 1 -21.23 -0.57 25.93
N LYS A 2 -22.12 0.31 25.42
CA LYS A 2 -23.04 -0.04 24.32
C LYS A 2 -22.20 -0.35 23.07
N ARG A 3 -22.64 -1.33 22.24
CA ARG A 3 -21.98 -1.63 20.96
C ARG A 3 -21.87 -0.35 20.12
N PRO A 4 -20.69 -0.02 19.56
CA PRO A 4 -20.53 1.13 18.68
C PRO A 4 -21.43 1.01 17.45
N GLU A 5 -21.87 2.16 16.94
CA GLU A 5 -22.66 2.21 15.70
C GLU A 5 -21.71 2.26 14.49
N THR A 6 -21.96 1.39 13.52
CA THR A 6 -21.21 1.32 12.26
C THR A 6 -21.53 2.55 11.39
N GLN A 7 -20.48 3.23 10.96
CA GLN A 7 -20.53 4.40 10.09
C GLN A 7 -19.77 4.13 8.80
N TYR A 8 -19.96 5.00 7.81
CA TYR A 8 -19.35 4.85 6.49
C TYR A 8 -18.56 6.09 6.09
N ALA A 9 -17.32 5.89 5.69
CA ALA A 9 -16.52 6.87 4.96
C ALA A 9 -16.64 6.60 3.46
N TRP A 10 -16.43 7.63 2.64
CA TRP A 10 -16.62 7.54 1.19
C TRP A 10 -15.33 7.91 0.46
N ASN A 11 -14.84 7.00 -0.38
CA ASN A 11 -13.76 7.25 -1.35
C ASN A 11 -14.34 7.18 -2.76
N GLY A 12 -14.80 8.33 -3.28
CA GLY A 12 -15.64 8.35 -4.46
C GLY A 12 -16.95 7.60 -4.20
N ASP A 13 -17.25 6.60 -5.02
CA ASP A 13 -18.45 5.77 -4.90
C ASP A 13 -18.26 4.55 -3.96
N VAL A 14 -17.06 4.39 -3.37
CA VAL A 14 -16.73 3.27 -2.48
C VAL A 14 -17.05 3.64 -1.04
N SER A 15 -17.89 2.83 -0.39
CA SER A 15 -18.22 2.96 1.03
C SER A 15 -17.29 2.11 1.92
N LEU A 16 -16.78 2.69 3.01
CA LEU A 16 -15.83 2.06 3.92
C LEU A 16 -16.41 2.07 5.33
N ALA A 17 -16.73 0.89 5.86
CA ALA A 17 -17.31 0.72 7.18
C ALA A 17 -16.25 0.90 8.27
N TYR A 18 -16.57 1.75 9.24
CA TYR A 18 -15.74 1.97 10.41
C TYR A 18 -16.57 2.20 11.67
N GLN A 19 -15.94 2.05 12.82
CA GLN A 19 -16.48 2.42 14.12
C GLN A 19 -15.43 3.19 14.92
N VAL A 20 -15.90 4.05 15.82
CA VAL A 20 -15.03 4.81 16.73
C VAL A 20 -15.35 4.42 18.17
N VAL A 21 -14.30 4.12 18.94
CA VAL A 21 -14.39 3.65 20.33
C VAL A 21 -13.41 4.41 21.21
N GLY A 22 -13.86 4.80 22.40
CA GLY A 22 -13.05 5.56 23.35
C GLY A 22 -13.09 7.07 23.10
N ASN A 23 -12.57 7.83 24.06
CA ASN A 23 -12.41 9.28 23.97
C ASN A 23 -11.09 9.79 24.60
N PRO A 24 -9.91 9.27 24.23
CA PRO A 24 -8.63 9.87 24.60
C PRO A 24 -8.10 10.82 23.50
N ALA A 25 -7.01 11.52 23.81
CA ALA A 25 -6.48 12.63 23.00
C ALA A 25 -5.79 12.21 21.69
N THR A 26 -5.41 10.94 21.52
CA THR A 26 -4.62 10.44 20.38
C THR A 26 -5.43 9.45 19.55
N ASP A 27 -5.34 9.56 18.22
CA ASP A 27 -6.01 8.65 17.29
C ASP A 27 -5.20 7.39 17.03
N LEU A 28 -5.88 6.23 17.06
CA LEU A 28 -5.34 4.95 16.66
C LEU A 28 -6.24 4.34 15.59
N LEU A 29 -5.77 4.32 14.35
CA LEU A 29 -6.45 3.64 13.26
C LEU A 29 -6.01 2.17 13.24
N TYR A 30 -6.95 1.26 13.40
CA TYR A 30 -6.70 -0.18 13.39
C TYR A 30 -7.15 -0.79 12.07
N LEU A 31 -6.17 -1.18 11.26
CA LEU A 31 -6.32 -1.96 10.04
C LEU A 31 -6.31 -3.45 10.38
N GLN A 32 -7.52 -4.01 10.38
CA GLN A 32 -7.75 -5.41 10.68
C GLN A 32 -7.26 -6.28 9.52
N GLY A 33 -6.36 -7.20 9.84
CA GLY A 33 -5.88 -8.22 8.91
C GLY A 33 -6.57 -9.57 9.10
N TYR A 34 -6.42 -10.42 8.10
CA TYR A 34 -7.12 -11.67 7.93
C TYR A 34 -8.64 -11.43 7.88
N CYS A 35 -9.41 -11.85 8.88
CA CYS A 35 -10.85 -11.61 8.92
C CYS A 35 -11.19 -10.26 9.60
N SER A 36 -12.03 -9.45 8.95
CA SER A 36 -12.60 -8.22 9.53
C SER A 36 -14.09 -8.08 9.28
N ASN A 37 -14.84 -7.74 10.34
CA ASN A 37 -16.22 -7.27 10.24
C ASN A 37 -16.56 -6.42 11.49
N VAL A 38 -16.59 -5.09 11.33
CA VAL A 38 -16.81 -4.14 12.45
C VAL A 38 -18.09 -4.40 13.25
N ASP A 39 -19.11 -4.97 12.62
CA ASP A 39 -20.35 -5.34 13.29
C ASP A 39 -20.18 -6.58 14.17
N MET A 40 -19.56 -7.62 13.64
CA MET A 40 -19.42 -8.91 14.35
C MET A 40 -18.28 -8.92 15.38
N ASN A 41 -17.35 -7.97 15.31
CA ASN A 41 -16.21 -7.85 16.24
C ASN A 41 -16.61 -7.90 17.72
N TRP A 42 -17.80 -7.38 18.05
CA TRP A 42 -18.28 -7.26 19.42
C TRP A 42 -19.00 -8.50 19.95
N GLU A 43 -19.22 -9.51 19.10
CA GLU A 43 -19.87 -10.77 19.47
C GLU A 43 -18.90 -11.74 20.13
N SER A 44 -17.63 -11.78 19.70
CA SER A 44 -16.59 -12.55 20.39
C SER A 44 -16.12 -11.80 21.63
N VAL A 45 -16.12 -12.48 22.77
CA VAL A 45 -15.65 -11.92 24.04
C VAL A 45 -14.16 -11.57 23.98
N HIS A 46 -13.38 -12.32 23.20
CA HIS A 46 -11.93 -12.15 23.05
C HIS A 46 -11.60 -10.94 22.16
N LEU A 47 -12.20 -10.86 20.98
CA LEU A 47 -11.99 -9.73 20.08
C LEU A 47 -12.53 -8.42 20.67
N ALA A 48 -13.71 -8.46 21.31
CA ALA A 48 -14.25 -7.30 22.01
C ALA A 48 -13.37 -6.85 23.19
N HIS A 49 -12.70 -7.78 23.88
CA HIS A 49 -11.73 -7.46 24.94
C HIS A 49 -10.50 -6.75 24.38
N PHE A 50 -9.92 -7.28 23.30
CA PHE A 50 -8.79 -6.67 22.59
C PHE A 50 -9.10 -5.23 22.14
N LEU A 51 -10.23 -5.01 21.46
CA LEU A 51 -10.63 -3.68 20.99
C LEU A 51 -10.86 -2.69 22.14
N ARG A 52 -11.46 -3.14 23.26
CA ARG A 52 -11.62 -2.31 24.46
C ARG A 52 -10.28 -1.98 25.10
N GLY A 53 -9.33 -2.92 25.05
CA GLY A 53 -7.96 -2.71 25.50
C GLY A 53 -7.30 -1.56 24.75
N LEU A 54 -7.28 -1.62 23.41
CA LEU A 54 -6.75 -0.55 22.56
C LEU A 54 -7.45 0.79 22.81
N ALA A 55 -8.79 0.79 22.93
CA ALA A 55 -9.59 1.99 23.15
C ALA A 55 -9.37 2.65 24.53
N ARG A 56 -8.66 2.00 25.47
CA ARG A 56 -8.21 2.64 26.72
C ARG A 56 -7.02 3.56 26.52
N HIS A 57 -6.22 3.34 25.47
CA HIS A 57 -5.00 4.09 25.19
C HIS A 57 -5.19 5.16 24.11
N ALA A 58 -6.10 4.94 23.16
CA ALA A 58 -6.32 5.82 22.02
C ALA A 58 -7.80 5.85 21.57
N ARG A 59 -8.18 6.88 20.80
CA ARG A 59 -9.48 6.97 20.13
C ARG A 59 -9.38 5.98 18.99
N LEU A 60 -9.90 4.79 19.25
CA LEU A 60 -9.77 3.65 18.36
C LEU A 60 -10.72 3.84 17.18
N ILE A 61 -10.15 3.95 15.99
CA ILE A 61 -10.85 3.96 14.70
C ILE A 61 -10.64 2.58 14.11
N VAL A 62 -11.61 1.70 14.26
CA VAL A 62 -11.57 0.34 13.69
C VAL A 62 -12.30 0.35 12.36
N THR A 63 -11.68 -0.17 11.30
CA THR A 63 -12.25 -0.15 9.96
C THR A 63 -12.15 -1.52 9.30
N ASP A 64 -13.13 -1.85 8.47
CA ASP A 64 -13.01 -2.95 7.52
C ASP A 64 -12.35 -2.42 6.26
N ARG A 65 -11.30 -3.09 5.77
CA ARG A 65 -10.68 -2.72 4.49
C ARG A 65 -11.70 -2.93 3.35
N ARG A 66 -11.57 -2.19 2.26
CA ARG A 66 -12.34 -2.47 1.04
C ARG A 66 -12.18 -3.94 0.65
N GLY A 67 -13.28 -4.60 0.30
CA GLY A 67 -13.35 -6.05 0.08
C GLY A 67 -13.83 -6.85 1.28
N TRP A 68 -13.70 -6.29 2.49
CA TRP A 68 -13.93 -6.98 3.74
C TRP A 68 -15.09 -6.42 4.55
N GLY A 69 -15.65 -7.29 5.39
CA GLY A 69 -16.64 -6.96 6.40
C GLY A 69 -17.85 -6.23 5.83
N CYS A 70 -18.11 -5.06 6.41
CA CYS A 70 -19.22 -4.19 6.05
C CYS A 70 -18.85 -3.13 5.00
N SER A 71 -17.59 -3.05 4.57
CA SER A 71 -17.13 -2.16 3.49
C SER A 71 -17.55 -2.68 2.10
N GLU A 72 -17.49 -1.79 1.10
CA GLU A 72 -17.76 -2.12 -0.28
C GLU A 72 -16.90 -3.31 -0.74
N ARG A 73 -17.52 -4.25 -1.47
CA ARG A 73 -16.82 -5.43 -1.98
C ARG A 73 -16.22 -5.16 -3.34
N PHE A 74 -15.05 -5.72 -3.60
CA PHE A 74 -14.51 -5.78 -4.95
C PHE A 74 -15.00 -7.03 -5.69
N THR A 75 -14.99 -6.98 -7.02
CA THR A 75 -15.21 -8.15 -7.86
C THR A 75 -13.94 -9.01 -7.88
N PRO A 76 -14.00 -10.35 -7.81
CA PRO A 76 -12.80 -11.20 -7.80
C PRO A 76 -11.82 -10.99 -8.96
N GLY A 77 -12.29 -10.49 -10.11
CA GLY A 77 -11.43 -10.13 -11.26
C GLY A 77 -10.81 -8.72 -11.19
N TYR A 78 -11.05 -7.97 -10.12
CA TYR A 78 -10.57 -6.61 -9.93
C TYR A 78 -10.27 -6.37 -8.44
N VAL A 79 -9.13 -6.88 -7.97
CA VAL A 79 -8.62 -6.55 -6.64
C VAL A 79 -7.95 -5.17 -6.72
N PRO A 80 -8.31 -4.20 -5.86
CA PRO A 80 -7.74 -2.86 -5.92
C PRO A 80 -6.24 -2.82 -5.61
N ASP A 81 -5.51 -2.01 -6.38
CA ASP A 81 -4.09 -1.73 -6.15
C ASP A 81 -3.85 -1.18 -4.73
N VAL A 82 -2.67 -1.43 -4.15
CA VAL A 82 -2.33 -0.98 -2.78
C VAL A 82 -2.47 0.55 -2.64
N ASP A 83 -2.14 1.32 -3.67
CA ASP A 83 -2.32 2.79 -3.73
C ASP A 83 -3.78 3.25 -3.57
N VAL A 84 -4.73 2.41 -3.99
CA VAL A 84 -6.16 2.70 -3.83
C VAL A 84 -6.57 2.42 -2.39
N LEU A 85 -6.00 1.40 -1.78
CA LEU A 85 -6.23 1.05 -0.37
C LEU A 85 -5.62 2.09 0.60
N THR A 86 -4.54 2.79 0.21
CA THR A 86 -4.02 3.91 1.02
C THR A 86 -4.95 5.14 0.98
N ASP A 87 -5.60 5.41 -0.15
CA ASP A 87 -6.64 6.44 -0.25
C ASP A 87 -7.85 6.11 0.65
N ASP A 88 -8.18 4.83 0.83
CA ASP A 88 -9.25 4.40 1.74
C ASP A 88 -8.96 4.77 3.20
N ILE A 89 -7.69 4.66 3.61
CA ILE A 89 -7.24 5.13 4.94
C ILE A 89 -7.47 6.63 5.07
N LEU A 90 -7.10 7.43 4.06
CA LEU A 90 -7.34 8.88 4.06
C LEU A 90 -8.83 9.22 4.16
N ALA A 91 -9.69 8.47 3.47
CA ALA A 91 -11.13 8.68 3.51
C ALA A 91 -11.71 8.41 4.91
N VAL A 92 -11.30 7.31 5.55
CA VAL A 92 -11.70 6.98 6.93
C VAL A 92 -11.19 8.04 7.91
N MET A 93 -9.90 8.41 7.83
CA MET A 93 -9.32 9.47 8.67
C MET A 93 -10.05 10.80 8.50
N SER A 94 -10.40 11.17 7.27
CA SER A 94 -11.13 12.41 6.99
C SER A 94 -12.55 12.38 7.58
N ALA A 95 -13.25 11.25 7.49
CA ALA A 95 -14.59 11.09 8.03
C ALA A 95 -14.63 11.28 9.57
N VAL A 96 -13.59 10.83 10.27
CA VAL A 96 -13.45 11.01 11.73
C VAL A 96 -12.72 12.30 12.14
N ARG A 97 -12.34 13.13 11.17
CA ARG A 97 -11.56 14.37 11.34
C ARG A 97 -10.23 14.13 12.05
N SER A 98 -9.54 13.06 11.66
CA SER A 98 -8.19 12.74 12.11
C SER A 98 -7.18 13.37 11.15
N GLU A 99 -6.46 14.38 11.62
CA GLU A 99 -5.36 15.00 10.87
C GLU A 99 -4.14 14.08 10.85
N GLN A 100 -3.86 13.39 11.95
CA GLN A 100 -2.76 12.43 12.06
C GLN A 100 -3.17 11.30 13.01
N ALA A 101 -2.85 10.05 12.66
CA ALA A 101 -3.15 8.89 13.49
C ALA A 101 -1.93 7.98 13.64
N SER A 102 -1.84 7.31 14.79
CA SER A 102 -1.04 6.09 14.89
C SER A 102 -1.77 4.96 14.16
N ILE A 103 -1.05 4.13 13.42
CA ILE A 103 -1.65 3.03 12.65
C ILE A 103 -1.23 1.72 13.28
N LEU A 104 -2.20 0.88 13.66
CA LEU A 104 -1.97 -0.51 14.02
C LEU A 104 -2.47 -1.39 12.87
N ALA A 105 -1.60 -2.26 12.36
CA ALA A 105 -1.95 -3.21 11.32
C ALA A 105 -1.50 -4.62 11.70
N THR A 106 -2.36 -5.60 11.43
CA THR A 106 -2.06 -7.02 11.69
C THR A 106 -1.87 -7.77 10.37
N TYR A 107 -0.97 -8.74 10.35
CA TYR A 107 -0.80 -9.67 9.23
C TYR A 107 -0.57 -8.95 7.90
N GLU A 108 -1.37 -9.26 6.87
CA GLU A 108 -1.26 -8.72 5.52
C GLU A 108 -1.67 -7.25 5.39
N SER A 109 -2.41 -6.72 6.36
CA SER A 109 -2.69 -5.28 6.41
C SER A 109 -1.42 -4.45 6.61
N ALA A 110 -0.32 -5.07 7.04
CA ALA A 110 1.00 -4.45 7.06
C ALA A 110 1.46 -3.96 5.68
N ILE A 111 1.00 -4.56 4.58
CA ILE A 111 1.29 -4.10 3.21
C ILE A 111 0.81 -2.65 3.03
N VAL A 112 -0.50 -2.45 3.23
CA VAL A 112 -1.14 -1.14 3.03
C VAL A 112 -0.64 -0.13 4.06
N ALA A 113 -0.48 -0.56 5.33
CA ALA A 113 0.00 0.30 6.41
C ALA A 113 1.44 0.78 6.17
N SER A 114 2.32 -0.09 5.67
CA SER A 114 3.71 0.25 5.35
C SER A 114 3.79 1.26 4.22
N LEU A 115 3.01 1.05 3.14
CA LEU A 115 2.94 2.01 2.04
C LEU A 115 2.37 3.35 2.50
N PHE A 116 1.28 3.33 3.28
CA PHE A 116 0.68 4.55 3.81
C PHE A 116 1.66 5.35 4.66
N ALA A 117 2.39 4.69 5.58
CA ALA A 117 3.35 5.34 6.45
C ALA A 117 4.54 5.95 5.68
N ALA A 118 4.94 5.34 4.57
CA ALA A 118 6.03 5.83 3.72
C ALA A 118 5.59 7.01 2.82
N VAL A 119 4.37 6.96 2.28
CA VAL A 119 3.83 7.98 1.37
C VAL A 119 3.28 9.19 2.12
N TYR A 120 2.63 8.94 3.27
CA TYR A 120 1.96 9.96 4.08
C TYR A 120 2.54 10.02 5.51
N PRO A 121 3.85 10.29 5.69
CA PRO A 121 4.44 10.36 7.02
C PRO A 121 3.84 11.52 7.84
N ASP A 122 3.46 12.63 7.20
CA ASP A 122 2.77 13.74 7.88
C ASP A 122 1.38 13.34 8.44
N ARG A 123 0.73 12.36 7.82
CA ARG A 123 -0.57 11.80 8.27
C ARG A 123 -0.40 10.63 9.22
N THR A 124 0.82 10.15 9.44
CA THR A 124 1.12 8.96 10.24
C THR A 124 1.93 9.34 11.46
N ARG A 125 1.32 9.28 12.65
CA ARG A 125 1.99 9.62 13.91
C ARG A 125 3.05 8.57 14.28
N SER A 126 2.70 7.30 14.08
CA SER A 126 3.55 6.14 14.38
C SER A 126 2.95 4.89 13.75
N LEU A 127 3.75 3.84 13.57
CA LEU A 127 3.31 2.56 13.00
C LEU A 127 3.48 1.42 14.01
N ILE A 128 2.45 0.58 14.16
CA ILE A 128 2.47 -0.63 14.99
C ILE A 128 2.11 -1.80 14.08
N LEU A 129 3.06 -2.71 13.86
CA LEU A 129 2.89 -3.89 13.02
C LEU A 129 2.83 -5.14 13.90
N VAL A 130 1.74 -5.90 13.83
CA VAL A 130 1.55 -7.12 14.59
C VAL A 130 1.62 -8.31 13.64
N ASP A 131 2.67 -9.13 13.81
CA ASP A 131 3.00 -10.28 12.97
C ASP A 131 2.92 -9.95 11.46
N PRO A 132 3.68 -8.94 10.97
CA PRO A 132 3.49 -8.37 9.64
C PRO A 132 3.84 -9.33 8.51
N GLN A 133 3.05 -9.27 7.43
CA GLN A 133 3.36 -9.83 6.12
C GLN A 133 3.55 -8.71 5.10
N VAL A 134 4.65 -8.76 4.33
CA VAL A 134 5.04 -7.71 3.37
C VAL A 134 5.44 -8.24 1.99
N THR A 135 5.54 -9.57 1.87
CA THR A 135 5.78 -10.34 0.65
C THR A 135 5.24 -11.74 0.90
N TYR A 136 4.98 -12.52 -0.14
CA TYR A 136 4.39 -13.86 -0.03
C TYR A 136 5.25 -14.98 -0.62
N LEU A 137 6.22 -14.65 -1.46
CA LEU A 137 7.07 -15.61 -2.15
C LEU A 137 8.53 -15.55 -1.65
N PRO A 138 9.26 -16.68 -1.72
CA PRO A 138 10.65 -16.73 -1.31
C PRO A 138 11.53 -15.91 -2.25
N THR A 139 12.47 -15.20 -1.63
CA THR A 139 13.53 -14.46 -2.33
C THR A 139 14.86 -14.68 -1.61
N ASP A 140 15.94 -14.11 -2.15
CA ASP A 140 17.25 -14.16 -1.51
C ASP A 140 17.26 -13.54 -0.10
N GLU A 141 16.40 -12.54 0.15
CA GLU A 141 16.29 -11.87 1.45
C GLU A 141 15.25 -12.50 2.39
N THR A 142 14.31 -13.26 1.83
CA THR A 142 13.19 -13.88 2.56
C THR A 142 13.04 -15.37 2.20
N PRO A 143 14.11 -16.20 2.34
CA PRO A 143 14.11 -17.59 1.86
C PRO A 143 13.16 -18.51 2.64
N TRP A 144 12.68 -18.10 3.82
CA TRP A 144 11.73 -18.86 4.64
C TRP A 144 10.28 -18.78 4.14
N MET A 145 9.96 -17.88 3.20
CA MET A 145 8.59 -17.71 2.71
C MET A 145 8.08 -18.96 1.96
N PRO A 146 6.77 -19.24 2.02
CA PRO A 146 6.19 -20.42 1.38
C PRO A 146 6.34 -20.39 -0.15
N SER A 147 6.56 -21.55 -0.75
CA SER A 147 6.68 -21.66 -2.21
C SER A 147 5.35 -21.39 -2.94
N LEU A 148 5.42 -20.97 -4.20
CA LEU A 148 4.23 -20.75 -5.04
C LEU A 148 3.28 -21.97 -5.08
N PRO A 149 3.74 -23.23 -5.27
CA PRO A 149 2.85 -24.39 -5.23
C PRO A 149 2.13 -24.59 -3.90
N ARG A 150 2.75 -24.17 -2.79
CA ARG A 150 2.13 -24.24 -1.46
C ARG A 150 0.97 -23.25 -1.34
N TRP A 151 1.18 -22.02 -1.79
CA TRP A 151 0.12 -21.01 -1.83
C TRP A 151 -1.02 -21.37 -2.79
N GLN A 152 -0.69 -21.89 -3.98
CA GLN A 152 -1.71 -22.35 -4.94
C GLN A 152 -2.63 -23.40 -4.33
N LYS A 153 -2.07 -24.37 -3.60
CA LYS A 153 -2.86 -25.38 -2.88
C LYS A 153 -3.77 -24.76 -1.82
N GLN A 154 -3.33 -23.72 -1.11
CA GLN A 154 -4.19 -23.03 -0.15
C GLN A 154 -5.32 -22.27 -0.83
N ILE A 155 -5.03 -21.54 -1.91
CA ILE A 155 -6.02 -20.79 -2.68
C ILE A 155 -7.08 -21.74 -3.25
N GLU A 156 -6.68 -22.92 -3.71
CA GLU A 156 -7.62 -23.97 -4.14
C GLU A 156 -8.51 -24.44 -2.98
N ALA A 157 -7.93 -24.67 -1.80
CA ALA A 157 -8.66 -25.12 -0.61
C ALA A 157 -9.69 -24.11 -0.08
N VAL A 158 -9.53 -22.81 -0.37
CA VAL A 158 -10.51 -21.75 0.01
C VAL A 158 -11.92 -22.11 -0.45
N ARG A 159 -12.07 -22.72 -1.64
CA ARG A 159 -13.39 -23.06 -2.20
C ARG A 159 -14.17 -24.03 -1.32
N ASP A 160 -13.47 -24.97 -0.69
CA ASP A 160 -14.08 -26.09 0.01
C ASP A 160 -14.10 -25.88 1.53
N THR A 161 -13.17 -25.08 2.06
CA THR A 161 -12.92 -24.98 3.51
C THR A 161 -13.17 -23.60 4.09
N TRP A 162 -13.21 -22.52 3.29
CA TRP A 162 -13.37 -21.18 3.84
C TRP A 162 -14.70 -21.01 4.57
N GLY A 163 -14.60 -20.53 5.82
CA GLY A 163 -15.76 -20.32 6.67
C GLY A 163 -16.44 -21.62 7.10
N THR A 164 -15.74 -22.75 7.12
CA THR A 164 -16.18 -23.99 7.76
C THR A 164 -15.26 -24.33 8.94
N ALA A 165 -15.65 -25.29 9.77
CA ALA A 165 -14.80 -25.77 10.86
C ALA A 165 -13.55 -26.53 10.35
N ASP A 166 -13.53 -26.90 9.06
CA ASP A 166 -12.39 -27.56 8.42
C ASP A 166 -11.37 -26.55 7.88
N TRP A 167 -11.65 -25.25 7.99
CA TRP A 167 -10.65 -24.22 7.71
C TRP A 167 -9.45 -24.42 8.62
N TRP A 168 -8.26 -24.47 8.03
CA TRP A 168 -7.02 -24.84 8.72
C TRP A 168 -6.65 -23.89 9.87
N ASP A 169 -7.16 -22.65 9.82
CA ASP A 169 -6.96 -21.61 10.83
C ASP A 169 -8.19 -21.42 11.75
N SER A 170 -9.04 -22.44 11.88
CA SER A 170 -10.22 -22.34 12.73
C SER A 170 -9.85 -22.31 14.22
N PRO A 171 -10.41 -21.38 15.02
CA PRO A 171 -10.19 -21.34 16.44
C PRO A 171 -10.81 -22.57 17.16
N PRO A 172 -10.52 -22.75 18.46
CA PRO A 172 -11.08 -23.86 19.24
C PRO A 172 -12.60 -23.99 19.09
N ARG A 173 -13.11 -25.22 19.24
CA ARG A 173 -14.53 -25.56 18.95
C ARG A 173 -15.56 -24.63 19.59
N GLU A 174 -15.27 -24.07 20.76
CA GLU A 174 -16.19 -23.15 21.47
C GLU A 174 -16.45 -21.84 20.70
N GLU A 175 -15.45 -21.30 19.98
CA GLU A 175 -15.60 -20.11 19.12
C GLU A 175 -15.70 -20.48 17.62
N GLY A 176 -15.49 -21.74 17.26
CA GLY A 176 -15.42 -22.19 15.86
C GLY A 176 -16.69 -21.92 15.05
N GLU A 177 -17.88 -22.04 15.65
CA GLU A 177 -19.15 -21.73 14.97
C GLU A 177 -19.30 -20.23 14.71
N TRP A 178 -18.95 -19.39 15.70
CA TRP A 178 -18.95 -17.94 15.53
C TRP A 178 -17.93 -17.54 14.45
N PHE A 179 -16.71 -18.08 14.53
CA PHE A 179 -15.66 -17.78 13.58
C PHE A 179 -16.03 -18.19 12.16
N SER A 180 -16.66 -19.35 11.96
CA SER A 180 -17.15 -19.78 10.65
C SER A 180 -18.15 -18.76 10.06
N ARG A 181 -19.04 -18.20 10.87
CA ARG A 181 -19.93 -17.11 10.42
C ARG A 181 -19.16 -15.81 10.19
N TYR A 182 -18.24 -15.47 11.07
CA TYR A 182 -17.39 -14.29 10.99
C TYR A 182 -16.58 -14.27 9.69
N ALA A 183 -15.90 -15.38 9.37
CA ALA A 183 -15.12 -15.56 8.14
C ALA A 183 -15.97 -15.32 6.88
N ARG A 184 -17.14 -15.96 6.76
CA ARG A 184 -18.05 -15.76 5.61
C ARG A 184 -18.65 -14.36 5.51
N SER A 185 -18.85 -13.71 6.66
CA SER A 185 -19.36 -12.34 6.72
C SER A 185 -18.27 -11.31 6.44
N SER A 186 -17.02 -11.65 6.76
CA SER A 186 -15.82 -10.87 6.44
C SER A 186 -15.61 -10.87 4.93
N VAL A 187 -15.40 -12.04 4.33
CA VAL A 187 -15.19 -12.15 2.88
C VAL A 187 -15.82 -13.42 2.32
N THR A 188 -16.31 -13.35 1.09
CA THR A 188 -16.78 -14.53 0.37
C THR A 188 -15.58 -15.37 -0.10
N PRO A 189 -15.74 -16.69 -0.32
CA PRO A 189 -14.64 -17.54 -0.77
C PRO A 189 -13.96 -17.03 -2.07
N GLY A 190 -14.75 -16.52 -3.01
CA GLY A 190 -14.22 -15.93 -4.25
C GLY A 190 -13.42 -14.65 -4.01
N GLY A 191 -13.83 -13.81 -3.06
CA GLY A 191 -13.09 -12.61 -2.66
C GLY A 191 -11.76 -12.96 -2.00
N LEU A 192 -11.77 -13.91 -1.05
CA LEU A 192 -10.54 -14.36 -0.39
C LEU A 192 -9.55 -14.97 -1.39
N ALA A 193 -10.02 -15.85 -2.28
CA ALA A 193 -9.16 -16.47 -3.28
C ALA A 193 -8.52 -15.45 -4.23
N ALA A 194 -9.29 -14.43 -4.65
CA ALA A 194 -8.78 -13.34 -5.47
C ALA A 194 -7.71 -12.52 -4.73
N GLU A 195 -7.95 -12.16 -3.47
CA GLU A 195 -7.00 -11.35 -2.71
C GLU A 195 -5.71 -12.12 -2.38
N LEU A 196 -5.81 -13.38 -1.97
CA LEU A 196 -4.64 -14.25 -1.79
C LEU A 196 -3.83 -14.37 -3.09
N SER A 197 -4.51 -14.44 -4.23
CA SER A 197 -3.82 -14.49 -5.53
C SER A 197 -3.08 -13.18 -5.83
N SER A 198 -3.70 -12.03 -5.51
CA SER A 198 -3.06 -10.71 -5.63
C SER A 198 -1.84 -10.55 -4.72
N TYR A 199 -1.83 -11.18 -3.54
CA TYR A 199 -0.69 -11.13 -2.62
C TYR A 199 0.55 -11.88 -3.11
N LEU A 200 0.38 -12.97 -3.88
CA LEU A 200 1.51 -13.68 -4.50
C LEU A 200 2.30 -12.81 -5.46
N GLU A 201 1.65 -11.75 -5.91
CA GLU A 201 2.21 -10.75 -6.75
C GLU A 201 2.78 -9.61 -5.89
N THR A 202 2.05 -9.09 -4.89
CA THR A 202 2.44 -7.90 -4.13
C THR A 202 3.73 -8.05 -3.29
N ASP A 203 4.66 -7.09 -3.39
CA ASP A 203 5.87 -7.04 -2.57
C ASP A 203 6.22 -5.60 -2.15
N VAL A 204 6.12 -5.29 -0.85
CA VAL A 204 6.43 -3.95 -0.32
C VAL A 204 7.73 -3.89 0.47
N ARG A 205 8.63 -4.89 0.34
CA ARG A 205 9.91 -4.88 1.07
C ARG A 205 10.77 -3.66 0.73
N ALA A 206 10.70 -3.20 -0.53
CA ALA A 206 11.40 -2.00 -0.99
C ALA A 206 10.87 -0.69 -0.35
N VAL A 207 9.67 -0.70 0.22
CA VAL A 207 9.07 0.45 0.92
C VAL A 207 9.66 0.62 2.31
N LEU A 208 9.98 -0.49 2.99
CA LEU A 208 10.31 -0.50 4.41
C LEU A 208 11.42 0.49 4.82
N PRO A 209 12.53 0.64 4.06
CA PRO A 209 13.57 1.62 4.39
C PRO A 209 13.11 3.08 4.40
N SER A 210 12.04 3.40 3.65
CA SER A 210 11.51 4.76 3.52
C SER A 210 10.54 5.18 4.62
N ILE A 211 10.13 4.24 5.48
CA ILE A 211 9.27 4.51 6.62
C ILE A 211 10.08 5.27 7.67
N GLN A 212 9.72 6.53 7.92
CA GLN A 212 10.44 7.40 8.85
C GLN A 212 9.74 7.56 10.21
N VAL A 213 8.48 7.17 10.31
CA VAL A 213 7.71 7.31 11.54
C VAL A 213 8.21 6.31 12.60
N PRO A 214 8.12 6.65 13.90
CA PRO A 214 8.39 5.70 14.96
C PRO A 214 7.61 4.40 14.74
N THR A 215 8.30 3.27 14.76
CA THR A 215 7.72 1.98 14.42
C THR A 215 7.93 0.94 15.51
N LEU A 216 6.85 0.25 15.88
CA LEU A 216 6.86 -0.92 16.75
C LEU A 216 6.48 -2.15 15.93
N VAL A 217 7.29 -3.21 16.00
CA VAL A 217 6.98 -4.52 15.42
C VAL A 217 6.79 -5.52 16.55
N LEU A 218 5.60 -6.09 16.64
CA LEU A 218 5.24 -7.15 17.58
C LEU A 218 5.30 -8.49 16.86
N VAL A 219 6.05 -9.44 17.42
CA VAL A 219 6.31 -10.74 16.79
C VAL A 219 5.86 -11.86 17.72
N ASP A 220 5.03 -12.76 17.19
CA ASP A 220 4.79 -14.06 17.81
C ASP A 220 5.99 -14.98 17.58
N THR A 221 6.63 -15.45 18.64
CA THR A 221 7.72 -16.42 18.52
C THR A 221 7.24 -17.83 18.21
N ASP A 222 5.95 -18.12 18.46
CA ASP A 222 5.36 -19.44 18.20
C ASP A 222 4.49 -19.45 16.94
N SER A 223 4.39 -18.33 16.20
CA SER A 223 3.52 -18.29 15.03
C SER A 223 3.98 -19.30 13.98
N PHE A 224 2.98 -19.94 13.42
CA PHE A 224 3.04 -21.06 12.52
C PHE A 224 1.94 -20.84 11.49
N TYR A 225 2.03 -21.51 10.34
CA TYR A 225 1.15 -21.23 9.19
C TYR A 225 1.40 -19.87 8.53
N GLU A 226 2.65 -19.69 8.10
CA GLU A 226 3.06 -18.76 7.04
C GLU A 226 3.28 -17.32 7.48
N VAL A 227 2.68 -16.89 8.61
CA VAL A 227 3.10 -15.70 9.35
C VAL A 227 4.29 -16.05 10.24
N LEU A 228 5.47 -16.16 9.64
CA LEU A 228 6.67 -16.63 10.33
C LEU A 228 7.34 -15.51 11.15
N PRO A 229 7.89 -15.82 12.36
CA PRO A 229 8.59 -14.84 13.19
C PRO A 229 9.70 -14.10 12.43
N GLU A 230 10.42 -14.83 11.56
CA GLU A 230 11.50 -14.31 10.72
C GLU A 230 11.04 -13.16 9.83
N THR A 231 9.78 -13.17 9.36
CA THR A 231 9.21 -12.06 8.59
C THR A 231 9.11 -10.80 9.44
N GLY A 232 8.66 -10.91 10.70
CA GLY A 232 8.62 -9.79 11.64
C GLY A 232 10.00 -9.20 11.92
N HIS A 233 11.01 -10.06 12.15
CA HIS A 233 12.40 -9.63 12.34
C HIS A 233 12.96 -8.96 11.10
N PHE A 234 12.69 -9.52 9.92
CA PHE A 234 13.09 -8.93 8.65
C PHE A 234 12.49 -7.54 8.48
N VAL A 235 11.17 -7.39 8.68
CA VAL A 235 10.49 -6.09 8.57
C VAL A 235 11.14 -5.06 9.48
N ALA A 236 11.34 -5.39 10.76
CA ALA A 236 11.96 -4.47 11.71
C ALA A 236 13.41 -4.13 11.34
N SER A 237 14.18 -5.07 10.78
CA SER A 237 15.56 -4.83 10.34
C SER A 237 15.64 -3.84 9.16
N LYS A 238 14.56 -3.70 8.38
CA LYS A 238 14.50 -2.84 7.20
C LYS A 238 13.94 -1.45 7.51
N ILE A 239 13.15 -1.29 8.56
CA ILE A 239 12.57 0.00 8.96
C ILE A 239 13.55 0.74 9.91
N PRO A 240 14.04 1.93 9.54
CA PRO A 240 14.94 2.71 10.39
C PRO A 240 14.34 2.97 11.78
N GLY A 241 15.07 2.62 12.83
CA GLY A 241 14.66 2.87 14.21
C GLY A 241 13.49 2.02 14.72
N ALA A 242 13.05 1.00 13.98
CA ALA A 242 11.98 0.12 14.45
C ALA A 242 12.37 -0.64 15.71
N ARG A 243 11.45 -0.72 16.68
CA ARG A 243 11.58 -1.51 17.89
C ARG A 243 10.87 -2.84 17.72
N VAL A 244 11.55 -3.95 18.00
CA VAL A 244 10.94 -5.28 18.06
C VAL A 244 10.55 -5.62 19.49
N VAL A 245 9.37 -6.18 19.69
CA VAL A 245 9.00 -6.88 20.92
C VAL A 245 8.44 -8.25 20.56
N GLU A 246 8.92 -9.25 21.27
CA GLU A 246 8.53 -10.64 21.08
C GLU A 246 7.59 -11.09 22.19
N HIS A 247 6.57 -11.83 21.78
CA HIS A 247 5.65 -12.50 22.67
C HIS A 247 5.42 -13.92 22.18
N SER A 248 5.16 -14.83 23.12
CA SER A 248 4.88 -16.23 22.84
C SER A 248 3.38 -16.45 22.91
N SER A 249 2.75 -16.99 21.86
CA SER A 249 1.35 -17.45 21.92
C SER A 249 1.22 -18.88 22.47
N ARG A 250 2.34 -19.52 22.82
CA ARG A 250 2.39 -20.89 23.36
C ARG A 250 1.31 -21.15 24.40
N GLY A 251 0.47 -22.14 24.11
CA GLY A 251 -0.64 -22.55 24.99
C GLY A 251 -1.99 -21.89 24.68
N GLY A 252 -2.07 -21.03 23.66
CA GLY A 252 -3.33 -20.53 23.12
C GLY A 252 -3.32 -20.45 21.59
N HIS A 253 -4.39 -19.90 21.02
CA HIS A 253 -4.51 -19.70 19.57
C HIS A 253 -3.67 -18.48 19.13
N HIS A 254 -3.07 -18.52 17.94
CA HIS A 254 -2.11 -17.51 17.44
C HIS A 254 -2.76 -16.20 17.00
N PHE A 255 -4.07 -16.18 16.71
CA PHE A 255 -4.76 -14.91 16.45
C PHE A 255 -4.50 -13.90 17.57
N HIS A 256 -4.13 -12.70 17.18
CA HIS A 256 -3.61 -11.66 18.07
C HIS A 256 -4.60 -11.25 19.17
N TRP A 257 -5.90 -11.48 19.00
CA TRP A 257 -6.93 -11.20 20.00
C TRP A 257 -7.17 -12.33 21.02
N TYR A 258 -6.42 -13.43 20.97
CA TYR A 258 -6.47 -14.49 21.99
C TYR A 258 -5.29 -14.41 22.98
N ALA A 259 -4.33 -15.33 22.89
CA ALA A 259 -3.36 -15.59 23.94
C ALA A 259 -2.46 -14.38 24.25
N ARG A 260 -2.19 -13.57 23.22
CA ARG A 260 -1.30 -12.40 23.29
C ARG A 260 -2.05 -11.07 23.38
N ALA A 261 -3.39 -11.06 23.48
CA ALA A 261 -4.18 -9.84 23.39
C ALA A 261 -3.75 -8.76 24.38
N ASP A 262 -3.60 -9.12 25.66
CA ASP A 262 -3.20 -8.17 26.71
C ASP A 262 -1.78 -7.66 26.50
N ALA A 263 -0.84 -8.54 26.13
CA ALA A 263 0.54 -8.16 25.87
C ALA A 263 0.66 -7.17 24.71
N ILE A 264 -0.08 -7.41 23.62
CA ILE A 264 -0.14 -6.52 22.45
C ILE A 264 -0.75 -5.17 22.83
N VAL A 265 -1.87 -5.16 23.56
CA VAL A 265 -2.53 -3.93 24.02
C VAL A 265 -1.59 -3.11 24.92
N ASP A 266 -0.91 -3.76 25.87
CA ASP A 266 0.00 -3.10 26.79
C ASP A 266 1.22 -2.52 26.08
N GLU A 267 1.83 -3.24 25.14
CA GLU A 267 2.95 -2.74 24.34
C GLU A 267 2.54 -1.60 23.42
N ALA A 268 1.38 -1.71 22.77
CA ALA A 268 0.83 -0.62 21.97
C ALA A 268 0.60 0.62 22.85
N GLY A 269 -0.04 0.46 24.01
CA GLY A 269 -0.27 1.56 24.96
C GLY A 269 1.04 2.22 25.45
N ARG A 270 2.04 1.41 25.83
CA ARG A 270 3.37 1.90 26.23
C ARG A 270 4.08 2.66 25.12
N PHE A 271 3.94 2.18 23.88
CA PHE A 271 4.55 2.81 22.72
C PHE A 271 3.88 4.14 22.38
N LEU A 272 2.55 4.16 22.29
CA LEU A 272 1.76 5.37 22.02
C LEU A 272 2.04 6.49 23.04
N ALA A 273 2.20 6.13 24.32
CA ALA A 273 2.50 7.10 25.38
C ALA A 273 3.89 7.74 25.28
N LYS A 274 4.83 7.16 24.52
CA LYS A 274 6.20 7.65 24.37
C LYS A 274 6.41 8.56 23.16
N ILE A 275 5.54 8.48 22.15
CA ILE A 275 5.66 9.26 20.91
C ILE A 275 5.47 10.75 21.21
N ARG A 276 6.51 11.55 21.00
CA ARG A 276 6.48 13.02 21.14
C ARG A 276 6.17 13.68 19.80
N GLU A 277 5.50 14.84 19.80
CA GLU A 277 5.16 15.57 18.57
C GLU A 277 6.40 16.05 17.79
N GLU A 278 7.53 16.28 18.48
CA GLU A 278 8.78 16.76 17.88
C GLU A 278 9.53 15.69 17.06
N GLU A 279 9.15 14.41 17.16
CA GLU A 279 9.75 13.30 16.37
C GLU A 279 9.15 13.21 14.95
N ALA A 280 8.23 14.10 14.58
CA ALA A 280 7.43 14.04 13.36
C ALA A 280 7.75 15.15 12.32
N SER A 281 8.98 15.68 12.28
CA SER A 281 9.44 16.47 11.12
C SER A 281 10.10 15.56 10.10
N PHE A 282 9.43 15.32 8.97
CA PHE A 282 9.91 14.43 7.92
C PHE A 282 10.42 15.24 6.74
N ASP A 283 11.73 15.20 6.50
CA ASP A 283 12.34 15.90 5.36
C ASP A 283 12.20 15.09 4.06
N ARG A 284 11.75 13.84 4.13
CA ARG A 284 11.63 12.92 2.98
C ARG A 284 10.29 12.21 2.92
N VAL A 285 9.83 11.88 1.72
CA VAL A 285 8.62 11.06 1.49
C VAL A 285 8.87 10.06 0.36
N LEU A 286 8.16 8.93 0.37
CA LEU A 286 8.10 8.05 -0.79
C LEU A 286 7.07 8.57 -1.79
N ALA A 287 7.48 8.77 -3.05
CA ALA A 287 6.53 9.06 -4.12
C ALA A 287 7.05 8.61 -5.49
N THR A 288 6.15 8.56 -6.47
CA THR A 288 6.45 8.18 -7.84
C THR A 288 6.65 9.41 -8.71
N VAL A 289 7.76 9.48 -9.43
CA VAL A 289 8.02 10.52 -10.42
C VAL A 289 7.69 10.02 -11.83
N LEU A 290 7.08 10.88 -12.62
CA LEU A 290 6.83 10.70 -14.04
C LEU A 290 7.58 11.77 -14.82
N PHE A 291 8.36 11.34 -15.79
CA PHE A 291 8.96 12.21 -16.79
C PHE A 291 8.41 11.86 -18.17
N THR A 292 8.00 12.86 -18.93
CA THR A 292 7.60 12.69 -20.33
C THR A 292 8.40 13.60 -21.24
N ASP A 293 8.55 13.22 -22.51
CA ASP A 293 9.27 13.99 -23.51
C ASP A 293 8.72 13.69 -24.92
N ILE A 294 8.61 14.71 -25.79
CA ILE A 294 8.18 14.48 -27.19
C ILE A 294 9.37 13.98 -27.99
N VAL A 295 9.16 12.87 -28.68
CA VAL A 295 10.19 12.25 -29.52
C VAL A 295 10.43 13.11 -30.77
N GLY A 296 11.70 13.45 -31.01
CA GLY A 296 12.11 14.21 -32.20
C GLY A 296 11.56 15.63 -32.23
N SER A 297 11.40 16.25 -31.06
CA SER A 297 10.77 17.57 -30.93
C SER A 297 11.51 18.68 -31.65
N THR A 298 12.85 18.62 -31.68
CA THR A 298 13.68 19.60 -32.39
C THR A 298 13.50 19.50 -33.90
N GLU A 299 13.52 18.29 -34.46
CA GLU A 299 13.30 18.05 -35.89
C GLU A 299 11.88 18.47 -36.32
N ARG A 300 10.88 18.18 -35.47
CA ARG A 300 9.48 18.56 -35.72
C ARG A 300 9.29 20.08 -35.66
N ALA A 301 9.90 20.75 -34.69
CA ALA A 301 9.88 22.21 -34.59
C ALA A 301 10.46 22.86 -35.86
N ALA A 302 11.59 22.35 -36.35
CA ALA A 302 12.22 22.83 -37.58
C ALA A 302 11.33 22.59 -38.83
N ALA A 303 10.64 21.46 -38.91
CA ALA A 303 9.79 21.11 -40.05
C ALA A 303 8.46 21.89 -40.09
N LEU A 304 7.85 22.16 -38.92
CA LEU A 304 6.53 22.79 -38.80
C LEU A 304 6.60 24.33 -38.74
N GLY A 305 7.73 24.87 -38.30
CA GLY A 305 7.92 26.28 -37.98
C GLY A 305 7.30 26.68 -36.63
N ASP A 306 7.89 27.70 -36.00
CA ASP A 306 7.66 28.06 -34.59
C ASP A 306 6.20 28.23 -34.20
N ARG A 307 5.37 28.83 -35.05
CA ARG A 307 3.95 29.08 -34.73
C ARG A 307 3.16 27.78 -34.60
N ARG A 308 3.25 26.91 -35.60
CA ARG A 308 2.53 25.62 -35.60
C ARG A 308 3.08 24.68 -34.54
N TRP A 309 4.39 24.70 -34.31
CA TRP A 309 5.00 23.96 -33.22
C TRP A 309 4.47 24.41 -31.86
N ARG A 310 4.39 25.73 -31.63
CA ARG A 310 3.86 26.28 -30.38
C ARG A 310 2.40 25.90 -30.14
N GLU A 311 1.55 25.97 -31.17
CA GLU A 311 0.15 25.53 -31.08
C GLU A 311 0.04 24.03 -30.72
N LEU A 312 0.90 23.20 -31.29
CA LEU A 312 0.95 21.77 -31.01
C LEU A 312 1.43 21.47 -29.57
N VAL A 313 2.46 22.19 -29.10
CA VAL A 313 2.97 22.07 -27.72
C VAL A 313 1.93 22.55 -26.71
N GLU A 314 1.14 23.58 -27.03
CA GLU A 314 0.06 24.05 -26.15
C GLU A 314 -1.07 23.01 -26.02
N GLN A 315 -1.46 22.36 -27.12
CA GLN A 315 -2.41 21.25 -27.10
C GLN A 315 -1.86 20.05 -26.32
N HIS A 316 -0.58 19.74 -26.50
CA HIS A 316 0.13 18.73 -25.73
C HIS A 316 0.06 19.03 -24.23
N HIS A 317 0.45 20.25 -23.82
CA HIS A 317 0.44 20.67 -22.42
C HIS A 317 -0.95 20.61 -21.81
N SER A 318 -1.98 21.09 -22.51
CA SER A 318 -3.37 21.05 -22.03
C SER A 318 -3.86 19.61 -21.81
N THR A 319 -3.51 18.70 -22.72
CA THR A 319 -3.89 17.27 -22.63
C THR A 319 -3.20 16.62 -21.43
N VAL A 320 -1.88 16.81 -21.30
CA VAL A 320 -1.10 16.26 -20.17
C VAL A 320 -1.63 16.78 -18.84
N ARG A 321 -1.86 18.09 -18.69
CA ARG A 321 -2.40 18.68 -17.45
C ARG A 321 -3.76 18.13 -17.06
N THR A 322 -4.64 17.91 -18.05
CA THR A 322 -5.96 17.30 -17.81
C THR A 322 -5.82 15.89 -17.22
N LEU A 323 -4.90 15.10 -17.76
CA LEU A 323 -4.64 13.75 -17.29
C LEU A 323 -3.93 13.74 -15.92
N LEU A 324 -2.99 14.65 -15.68
CA LEU A 324 -2.38 14.82 -14.35
C LEU A 324 -3.45 15.08 -13.29
N VAL A 325 -4.37 16.02 -13.53
CA VAL A 325 -5.49 16.30 -12.60
C VAL A 325 -6.36 15.06 -12.39
N ARG A 326 -6.73 14.36 -13.46
CA ARG A 326 -7.57 13.16 -13.40
C ARG A 326 -6.95 12.05 -12.53
N TYR A 327 -5.64 11.85 -12.66
CA TYR A 327 -4.90 10.82 -11.93
C TYR A 327 -4.26 11.32 -10.63
N ARG A 328 -4.63 12.53 -10.17
CA ARG A 328 -4.08 13.18 -8.95
C ARG A 328 -2.55 13.29 -8.97
N GLY A 329 -1.99 13.56 -10.15
CA GLY A 329 -0.60 13.94 -10.32
C GLY A 329 -0.39 15.43 -10.09
N VAL A 330 0.75 15.78 -9.50
CA VAL A 330 1.17 17.17 -9.28
C VAL A 330 2.27 17.50 -10.28
N GLU A 331 2.02 18.49 -11.15
CA GLU A 331 3.04 19.05 -12.04
C GLU A 331 4.11 19.77 -11.20
N MET A 332 5.36 19.33 -11.34
CA MET A 332 6.50 19.88 -10.62
C MET A 332 7.27 20.88 -11.48
N ASP A 333 7.51 20.53 -12.74
CA ASP A 333 8.18 21.40 -13.70
C ASP A 333 7.84 21.00 -15.15
N THR A 334 8.09 21.92 -16.08
CA THR A 334 8.03 21.68 -17.52
C THR A 334 9.27 22.22 -18.19
N ALA A 335 9.98 21.37 -18.94
CA ALA A 335 11.16 21.75 -19.70
C ALA A 335 10.84 21.69 -21.20
N GLY A 336 10.38 22.80 -21.76
CA GLY A 336 9.94 22.89 -23.14
C GLY A 336 8.70 22.03 -23.39
N ASP A 337 8.90 20.89 -24.04
CA ASP A 337 7.89 19.91 -24.41
C ASP A 337 7.82 18.70 -23.47
N GLY A 338 8.75 18.60 -22.51
CA GLY A 338 8.73 17.57 -21.47
C GLY A 338 8.02 18.00 -20.18
N PHE A 339 7.43 17.03 -19.49
CA PHE A 339 6.84 17.21 -18.16
C PHE A 339 7.62 16.45 -17.10
N PHE A 340 7.71 17.05 -15.91
CA PHE A 340 8.07 16.39 -14.67
C PHE A 340 6.89 16.50 -13.71
N ALA A 341 6.35 15.36 -13.28
CA ALA A 341 5.25 15.28 -12.34
C ALA A 341 5.54 14.26 -11.23
N SER A 342 4.86 14.42 -10.09
CA SER A 342 4.91 13.47 -8.97
C SER A 342 3.53 12.92 -8.64
N PHE A 343 3.49 11.70 -8.11
CA PHE A 343 2.29 10.99 -7.68
C PHE A 343 2.54 10.32 -6.32
N GLU A 344 1.49 10.23 -5.52
CA GLU A 344 1.49 9.52 -4.23
C GLU A 344 1.34 7.99 -4.40
N GLY A 345 1.43 7.48 -5.62
CA GLY A 345 1.36 6.04 -5.90
C GLY A 345 1.80 5.67 -7.32
N PRO A 346 2.50 4.55 -7.51
CA PRO A 346 2.96 4.10 -8.83
C PRO A 346 1.85 3.71 -9.80
N ALA A 347 0.76 3.09 -9.34
CA ALA A 347 -0.26 2.58 -10.24
C ALA A 347 -0.97 3.70 -11.01
N ARG A 348 -1.35 4.77 -10.31
CA ARG A 348 -1.94 5.97 -10.93
C ARG A 348 -0.97 6.66 -11.88
N ALA A 349 0.32 6.70 -11.55
CA ALA A 349 1.32 7.34 -12.38
C ALA A 349 1.49 6.59 -13.72
N VAL A 350 1.55 5.26 -13.68
CA VAL A 350 1.65 4.42 -14.88
C VAL A 350 0.39 4.51 -15.74
N ARG A 351 -0.81 4.48 -15.15
CA ARG A 351 -2.07 4.67 -15.89
C ARG A 351 -2.11 6.05 -16.56
N CYS A 352 -1.71 7.10 -15.83
CA CYS A 352 -1.61 8.44 -16.38
C CYS A 352 -0.63 8.50 -17.57
N ALA A 353 0.56 7.94 -17.43
CA ALA A 353 1.57 7.91 -18.49
C ALA A 353 1.07 7.17 -19.74
N THR A 354 0.38 6.05 -19.54
CA THR A 354 -0.19 5.25 -20.64
C THR A 354 -1.27 6.03 -21.38
N GLU A 355 -2.18 6.67 -20.65
CA GLU A 355 -3.25 7.48 -21.26
C GLU A 355 -2.71 8.75 -21.91
N ILE A 356 -1.63 9.36 -21.41
CA ILE A 356 -0.96 10.49 -22.06
C ILE A 356 -0.50 10.09 -23.47
N ILE A 357 0.16 8.94 -23.61
CA ILE A 357 0.65 8.47 -24.92
C ILE A 357 -0.52 8.22 -25.88
N ASP A 358 -1.61 7.62 -25.40
CA ASP A 358 -2.77 7.30 -26.22
C ASP A 358 -3.57 8.55 -26.63
N ALA A 359 -3.73 9.51 -25.72
CA ALA A 359 -4.44 10.77 -25.98
C ALA A 359 -3.69 11.69 -26.96
N LEU A 360 -2.37 11.61 -27.02
CA LEU A 360 -1.52 12.45 -27.88
C LEU A 360 -1.26 11.84 -29.27
N ARG A 361 -1.43 10.52 -29.43
CA ARG A 361 -1.27 9.82 -30.71
C ARG A 361 -2.13 10.40 -31.84
N PRO A 362 -3.41 10.76 -31.65
CA PRO A 362 -4.24 11.40 -32.69
C PRO A 362 -3.72 12.78 -33.14
N LEU A 363 -2.93 13.47 -32.30
CA LEU A 363 -2.27 14.73 -32.64
C LEU A 363 -0.99 14.52 -33.45
N GLY A 364 -0.64 13.26 -33.75
CA GLY A 364 0.61 12.87 -34.40
C GLY A 364 1.82 13.03 -33.49
N ILE A 365 1.64 13.20 -32.18
CA ILE A 365 2.71 13.39 -31.20
C ILE A 365 3.09 12.03 -30.61
N GLU A 366 4.37 11.67 -30.73
CA GLU A 366 4.92 10.51 -30.05
C GLU A 366 5.63 10.98 -28.78
N VAL A 367 5.22 10.41 -27.65
CA VAL A 367 5.79 10.72 -26.34
C VAL A 367 6.45 9.48 -25.78
N ARG A 368 7.59 9.65 -25.13
CA ARG A 368 8.18 8.63 -24.27
C ARG A 368 7.98 9.01 -22.81
N ALA A 369 7.79 8.02 -21.94
CA ALA A 369 7.58 8.22 -20.52
C ALA A 369 8.49 7.31 -19.69
N GLY A 370 9.02 7.85 -18.59
CA GLY A 370 9.79 7.11 -17.60
C GLY A 370 9.27 7.32 -16.20
N LEU A 371 9.16 6.23 -15.43
CA LEU A 371 8.70 6.28 -14.04
C LEU A 371 9.64 5.60 -13.07
N HIS A 372 9.72 6.18 -11.88
CA HIS A 372 10.44 5.62 -10.76
C HIS A 372 9.75 5.98 -9.44
N THR A 373 9.73 5.05 -8.48
CA THR A 373 9.29 5.30 -7.11
C THR A 373 10.49 5.23 -6.19
N GLY A 374 10.68 6.27 -5.37
CA GLY A 374 11.80 6.34 -4.43
C GLY A 374 11.62 7.48 -3.44
N GLU A 375 12.53 7.53 -2.46
CA GLU A 375 12.57 8.61 -1.47
C GLU A 375 12.92 9.95 -2.13
N MET A 376 12.15 10.97 -1.77
CA MET A 376 12.35 12.34 -2.24
C MET A 376 12.37 13.30 -1.07
N GLU A 377 13.28 14.26 -1.12
CA GLU A 377 13.31 15.38 -0.18
C GLU A 377 12.19 16.36 -0.54
N ARG A 378 11.38 16.77 0.45
CA ARG A 378 10.35 17.80 0.29
C ARG A 378 10.84 19.11 0.89
N VAL A 379 11.03 20.12 0.04
CA VAL A 379 11.35 21.49 0.47
C VAL A 379 10.43 22.46 -0.28
N ASP A 380 9.64 23.24 0.45
CA ASP A 380 8.72 24.25 -0.10
C ASP A 380 7.79 23.73 -1.23
N GLY A 381 7.30 22.50 -1.10
CA GLY A 381 6.42 21.87 -2.08
C GLY A 381 7.12 21.35 -3.35
N LYS A 382 8.45 21.49 -3.44
CA LYS A 382 9.25 20.87 -4.50
C LYS A 382 9.82 19.54 -4.00
N VAL A 383 9.83 18.55 -4.90
CA VAL A 383 10.46 17.25 -4.67
C VAL A 383 11.84 17.21 -5.30
N GLY A 384 12.83 16.75 -4.55
CA GLY A 384 14.22 16.64 -4.98
C GLY A 384 14.85 15.31 -4.58
N GLY A 385 16.11 15.10 -4.96
CA GLY A 385 16.91 13.95 -4.56
C GLY A 385 17.18 12.95 -5.68
N LEU A 386 17.76 11.80 -5.29
CA LEU A 386 18.24 10.80 -6.24
C LEU A 386 17.12 10.16 -7.07
N ALA A 387 15.91 10.01 -6.49
CA ALA A 387 14.75 9.45 -7.19
C ALA A 387 14.36 10.26 -8.43
N VAL A 388 14.44 11.60 -8.37
CA VAL A 388 14.19 12.50 -9.51
C VAL A 388 15.19 12.24 -10.64
N ASN A 389 16.47 12.11 -10.30
CA ASN A 389 17.52 11.80 -11.28
C ASN A 389 17.32 10.42 -11.92
N ILE A 390 16.95 9.41 -11.12
CA ILE A 390 16.65 8.07 -11.63
C ILE A 390 15.48 8.13 -12.61
N GLY A 391 14.36 8.75 -12.23
CA GLY A 391 13.18 8.88 -13.10
C GLY A 391 13.50 9.54 -14.45
N ALA A 392 14.28 10.63 -14.44
CA ALA A 392 14.70 11.29 -15.67
C ALA A 392 15.57 10.39 -16.57
N ARG A 393 16.42 9.52 -15.97
CA ARG A 393 17.24 8.56 -16.71
C ARG A 393 16.41 7.41 -17.27
N VAL A 394 15.41 6.94 -16.53
CA VAL A 394 14.44 5.95 -17.03
C VAL A 394 13.71 6.51 -18.25
N ALA A 395 13.22 7.75 -18.20
CA ALA A 395 12.54 8.36 -19.34
C ALA A 395 13.44 8.54 -20.56
N ALA A 396 14.70 8.91 -20.36
CA ALA A 396 15.66 9.05 -21.45
C ALA A 396 15.95 7.72 -22.18
N MET A 397 15.76 6.58 -21.50
CA MET A 397 15.94 5.23 -22.06
C MET A 397 14.69 4.69 -22.76
N ALA A 398 13.51 5.28 -22.51
CA ALA A 398 12.27 4.84 -23.09
C ALA A 398 12.25 5.08 -24.61
N ALA A 399 11.78 4.08 -25.35
CA ALA A 399 11.57 4.16 -26.79
C ALA A 399 10.38 5.08 -27.14
N PRO A 400 10.19 5.45 -28.43
CA PRO A 400 9.03 6.22 -28.83
C PRO A 400 7.71 5.53 -28.49
N SER A 401 6.77 6.32 -27.98
CA SER A 401 5.48 5.82 -27.50
C SER A 401 5.60 4.82 -26.35
N GLU A 402 6.72 4.68 -25.65
CA GLU A 402 6.91 3.70 -24.58
C GLU A 402 6.73 4.30 -23.18
N VAL A 403 6.16 3.50 -22.27
CA VAL A 403 6.23 3.74 -20.82
C VAL A 403 7.24 2.77 -20.23
N LEU A 404 8.38 3.28 -19.77
CA LEU A 404 9.43 2.52 -19.11
C LEU A 404 9.39 2.78 -17.60
N VAL A 405 9.54 1.74 -16.79
CA VAL A 405 9.49 1.84 -15.33
C VAL A 405 10.67 1.11 -14.69
N SER A 406 11.13 1.61 -13.55
CA SER A 406 12.10 0.89 -12.71
C SER A 406 11.47 -0.35 -12.04
N GLN A 407 12.31 -1.32 -11.65
CA GLN A 407 11.93 -2.47 -10.80
C GLN A 407 11.03 -2.08 -9.62
N THR A 408 11.37 -1.02 -8.88
CA THR A 408 10.60 -0.56 -7.71
C THR A 408 9.15 -0.21 -8.06
N VAL A 409 8.91 0.42 -9.22
CA VAL A 409 7.53 0.71 -9.66
C VAL A 409 6.80 -0.59 -9.93
N LYS A 410 7.43 -1.53 -10.65
CA LYS A 410 6.84 -2.83 -10.95
C LYS A 410 6.52 -3.61 -9.67
N ASP A 411 7.41 -3.61 -8.67
CA ASP A 411 7.22 -4.36 -7.41
C ASP A 411 6.14 -3.76 -6.50
N LEU A 412 5.88 -2.46 -6.61
CA LEU A 412 4.76 -1.82 -5.92
C LEU A 412 3.43 -1.95 -6.66
N MET A 413 3.45 -2.45 -7.90
CA MET A 413 2.29 -2.57 -8.77
C MET A 413 1.91 -4.02 -9.09
N VAL A 414 2.55 -4.99 -8.44
CA VAL A 414 2.21 -6.38 -8.70
C VAL A 414 0.83 -6.67 -8.07
N GLY A 415 -0.06 -7.34 -8.81
CA GLY A 415 -1.50 -7.44 -8.51
C GLY A 415 -2.36 -6.47 -9.31
N SER A 416 -1.73 -5.50 -9.99
CA SER A 416 -2.44 -4.66 -10.97
C SER A 416 -2.78 -5.44 -12.24
N ASP A 417 -3.80 -4.98 -12.96
CA ASP A 417 -4.15 -5.46 -14.31
C ASP A 417 -3.13 -5.06 -15.39
N LEU A 418 -2.02 -4.43 -15.01
CA LEU A 418 -0.98 -3.97 -15.91
C LEU A 418 0.12 -5.01 -16.07
N ALA A 419 0.40 -5.38 -17.32
CA ALA A 419 1.48 -6.31 -17.63
C ALA A 419 2.80 -5.57 -17.90
N PHE A 420 3.91 -6.22 -17.58
CA PHE A 420 5.26 -5.66 -17.70
C PHE A 420 6.18 -6.60 -18.47
N ALA A 421 6.93 -6.07 -19.43
CA ALA A 421 7.95 -6.80 -20.19
C ALA A 421 9.35 -6.38 -19.73
N ASP A 422 10.20 -7.35 -19.39
CA ASP A 422 11.58 -7.14 -18.96
C ASP A 422 12.41 -6.47 -20.07
N ARG A 423 13.11 -5.38 -19.72
CA ARG A 423 14.03 -4.64 -20.59
C ARG A 423 15.48 -4.74 -20.16
N GLY A 424 15.79 -5.65 -19.23
CA GLY A 424 17.12 -5.95 -18.76
C GLY A 424 17.62 -4.96 -17.71
N CYS A 425 18.89 -5.17 -17.34
CA CYS A 425 19.55 -4.51 -16.22
C CYS A 425 20.63 -3.54 -16.71
N HIS A 426 20.50 -2.26 -16.33
CA HIS A 426 21.27 -1.13 -16.88
C HIS A 426 22.02 -0.36 -15.79
N GLU A 427 23.11 0.30 -16.17
CA GLU A 427 23.78 1.30 -15.32
C GLU A 427 23.29 2.69 -15.72
N LEU A 428 22.84 3.48 -14.75
CA LEU A 428 22.35 4.83 -15.00
C LEU A 428 23.43 5.84 -14.66
N LYS A 429 23.70 6.78 -15.57
CA LYS A 429 24.72 7.81 -15.39
C LYS A 429 24.50 8.60 -14.10
N GLY A 430 25.46 8.48 -13.17
CA GLY A 430 25.45 9.21 -11.89
C GLY A 430 24.59 8.57 -10.80
N VAL A 431 24.06 7.36 -11.02
CA VAL A 431 23.30 6.60 -10.03
C VAL A 431 24.08 5.33 -9.69
N PRO A 432 24.36 5.04 -8.40
CA PRO A 432 25.01 3.81 -8.00
C PRO A 432 24.18 2.56 -8.33
N GLY A 433 24.86 1.44 -8.57
CA GLY A 433 24.24 0.13 -8.75
C GLY A 433 23.71 -0.14 -10.16
N ARG A 434 23.11 -1.32 -10.32
CA ARG A 434 22.45 -1.74 -11.56
C ARG A 434 20.95 -1.77 -11.37
N TRP A 435 20.22 -1.35 -12.40
CA TRP A 435 18.80 -1.10 -12.34
C TRP A 435 18.07 -1.88 -13.42
N THR A 436 17.18 -2.78 -13.01
CA THR A 436 16.31 -3.51 -13.93
C THR A 436 15.14 -2.62 -14.33
N MET A 437 14.82 -2.63 -15.63
CA MET A 437 13.76 -1.83 -16.23
C MET A 437 12.70 -2.72 -16.84
N TYR A 438 11.46 -2.24 -16.83
CA TYR A 438 10.32 -2.91 -17.43
C TYR A 438 9.55 -1.94 -18.32
N ALA A 439 9.11 -2.41 -19.48
CA ALA A 439 8.17 -1.67 -20.30
C ALA A 439 6.75 -2.12 -19.98
N VAL A 440 5.83 -1.16 -19.84
CA VAL A 440 4.41 -1.46 -19.68
C VAL A 440 3.89 -2.08 -20.98
N VAL A 441 3.34 -3.28 -20.89
CA VAL A 441 2.69 -3.98 -22.00
C VAL A 441 1.30 -3.40 -22.13
N ARG A 442 1.05 -2.74 -23.26
CA ARG A 442 -0.27 -2.20 -23.57
C ARG A 442 -1.17 -3.32 -24.10
N PRO A 443 -2.41 -3.44 -23.60
CA PRO A 443 -3.37 -4.45 -24.07
C PRO A 443 -3.80 -4.23 -25.52
#